data_AF-A0A2G8RR73-F1
#
_entry.id   AF-A0A2G8RR73-F1
#
_cell.length_a   1.000
_cell.length_b   1.000
_cell.length_c   1.000
_cell.angle_alpha   90.00
_cell.angle_beta   90.00
_cell.angle_gamma   90.00
#
_symmetry.space_group_name_H-M   'P 1'
#
loop_
_entity.id
_entity.type
_entity.pdbx_description
1 polymer ?
#
loop_
_entity_poly.entity_id
_entity_poly.type
_entity_poly.pdbx_seq_one_letter_code
_entity_poly.pdbx_strand_id
1 'polypeptide(L)'
;MPNWVGYLITEYSPDNRFLVYDYAVGGDSVLGVRTQVQVNFLPRVGEKPSWAPWNAEDTLFITWIGINDCARLEIPAVPNAVEELFVEQEALYQAGARNFLFIDVPPIHRSPGGVSFSRLHPDFRRIYEVWNSTLRERIVQFTAVHPEITALLFSSWDTFSRVLDDPVSHGFGPEHVSRSRGEIWVDNLHPSSKMHDWIAHDIAQFLKAQSAYPPLTTEAEEQAVSWFDSREHRFGKPDEGMASEH
;
A
#
# COMPACT_ATOMS: atom_id res chain seq x y z
N MET A 1 12.33 9.57 -14.77
CA MET A 1 10.99 9.50 -15.39
C MET A 1 9.97 9.22 -14.30
N PRO A 2 8.76 9.78 -14.36
CA PRO A 2 7.77 9.61 -13.30
C PRO A 2 7.34 8.14 -13.14
N ASN A 3 7.10 7.75 -11.89
CA ASN A 3 6.37 6.54 -11.53
C ASN A 3 4.86 6.84 -11.49
N TRP A 4 4.06 5.85 -11.11
CA TRP A 4 2.59 5.99 -11.11
C TRP A 4 2.09 7.09 -10.17
N VAL A 5 2.76 7.32 -9.03
CA VAL A 5 2.40 8.40 -8.10
C VAL A 5 2.58 9.76 -8.77
N GLY A 6 3.68 9.95 -9.49
CA GLY A 6 3.94 11.16 -10.28
C GLY A 6 2.83 11.42 -11.30
N TYR A 7 2.49 10.42 -12.12
CA TYR A 7 1.39 10.56 -13.09
C TYR A 7 0.04 10.81 -12.43
N LEU A 8 -0.25 10.14 -11.31
CA LEU A 8 -1.52 10.28 -10.61
C LEU A 8 -1.77 11.73 -10.19
N ILE A 9 -0.74 12.41 -9.69
CA ILE A 9 -0.86 13.80 -9.21
C ILE A 9 -0.71 14.84 -10.33
N THR A 10 0.09 14.58 -11.38
CA THR A 10 0.30 15.59 -12.44
C THR A 10 -0.69 15.47 -13.59
N GLU A 11 -1.03 14.25 -14.02
CA GLU A 11 -1.85 14.05 -15.23
C GLU A 11 -3.31 13.71 -14.89
N TYR A 12 -3.54 12.91 -13.84
CA TYR A 12 -4.88 12.37 -13.56
C TYR A 12 -5.65 13.09 -12.47
N SER A 13 -4.97 13.99 -11.75
CA SER A 13 -5.53 14.84 -10.70
C SER A 13 -4.98 16.27 -10.71
N PRO A 14 -4.81 16.92 -11.88
CA PRO A 14 -4.08 18.19 -12.00
C PRO A 14 -4.71 19.35 -11.22
N ASP A 15 -6.03 19.31 -11.02
CA ASP A 15 -6.77 20.34 -10.28
C ASP A 15 -6.73 20.12 -8.77
N ASN A 16 -6.29 18.94 -8.31
CA ASN A 16 -6.16 18.61 -6.90
C ASN A 16 -4.74 18.95 -6.42
N ARG A 17 -4.64 19.75 -5.36
CA ARG A 17 -3.36 20.08 -4.72
C ARG A 17 -3.02 19.02 -3.69
N PHE A 18 -2.70 17.82 -4.14
CA PHE A 18 -2.27 16.75 -3.25
C PHE A 18 -0.86 17.02 -2.70
N LEU A 19 -0.70 16.85 -1.40
CA LEU A 19 0.61 16.64 -0.78
C LEU A 19 0.85 15.14 -0.71
N VAL A 20 2.01 14.70 -1.22
CA VAL A 20 2.41 13.29 -1.21
C VAL A 20 3.59 13.13 -0.27
N TYR A 21 3.42 12.30 0.75
CA TYR A 21 4.49 11.82 1.61
C TYR A 21 4.85 10.40 1.20
N ASP A 22 5.79 10.28 0.28
CA ASP A 22 6.23 8.98 -0.24
C ASP A 22 7.31 8.39 0.67
N TYR A 23 6.93 7.33 1.39
CA TYR A 23 7.82 6.55 2.25
C TYR A 23 8.35 5.29 1.56
N ALA A 24 7.94 5.00 0.32
CA ALA A 24 8.28 3.76 -0.35
C ALA A 24 9.78 3.67 -0.66
N VAL A 25 10.36 2.51 -0.36
CA VAL A 25 11.76 2.20 -0.68
C VAL A 25 11.81 0.96 -1.58
N GLY A 26 12.54 1.07 -2.69
CA GLY A 26 12.71 -0.05 -3.61
C GLY A 26 13.42 -1.23 -2.95
N GLY A 27 12.86 -2.43 -3.08
CA GLY A 27 13.42 -3.67 -2.51
C GLY A 27 12.85 -4.06 -1.14
N ASP A 28 12.04 -3.18 -0.53
CA ASP A 28 11.41 -3.44 0.75
C ASP A 28 10.40 -4.59 0.69
N SER A 29 10.30 -5.26 1.83
CA SER A 29 9.24 -6.21 2.20
C SER A 29 8.36 -5.60 3.29
N VAL A 30 7.47 -6.39 3.91
CA VAL A 30 6.67 -5.93 5.06
C VAL A 30 7.53 -5.38 6.21
N LEU A 31 8.73 -5.94 6.41
CA LEU A 31 9.69 -5.42 7.39
C LEU A 31 10.11 -3.96 7.10
N GLY A 32 10.20 -3.59 5.82
CA GLY A 32 10.45 -2.22 5.39
C GLY A 32 9.28 -1.31 5.72
N VAL A 33 8.04 -1.77 5.48
CA VAL A 33 6.81 -1.04 5.86
C VAL A 33 6.78 -0.73 7.35
N ARG A 34 7.18 -1.67 8.20
CA ARG A 34 7.33 -1.41 9.64
C ARG A 34 8.28 -0.25 9.94
N THR A 35 9.41 -0.17 9.25
CA THR A 35 10.33 0.96 9.41
C THR A 35 9.69 2.26 8.91
N GLN A 36 9.00 2.21 7.77
CA GLN A 36 8.30 3.36 7.18
C GLN A 36 7.23 3.91 8.14
N VAL A 37 6.42 3.04 8.75
CA VAL A 37 5.37 3.42 9.70
C VAL A 37 5.96 3.87 11.03
N GLN A 38 6.70 2.99 11.70
CA GLN A 38 7.11 3.19 13.10
C GLN A 38 8.22 4.23 13.27
N VAL A 39 9.16 4.30 12.33
CA VAL A 39 10.34 5.16 12.45
C VAL A 39 10.17 6.46 11.66
N ASN A 40 9.51 6.40 10.50
CA ASN A 40 9.47 7.55 9.59
C ASN A 40 8.17 8.35 9.66
N PHE A 41 7.02 7.69 9.70
CA PHE A 41 5.72 8.35 9.69
C PHE A 41 5.25 8.75 11.08
N LEU A 42 5.08 7.79 12.00
CA LEU A 42 4.44 8.02 13.31
C LEU A 42 5.12 9.13 14.13
N PRO A 43 6.46 9.20 14.26
CA PRO A 43 7.12 10.23 15.04
C PRO A 43 7.24 11.60 14.32
N ARG A 44 6.61 11.75 13.14
CA ARG A 44 6.71 12.96 12.30
C ARG A 44 5.34 13.41 11.80
N VAL A 45 4.98 13.04 10.58
CA VAL A 45 3.68 13.41 9.97
C VAL A 45 2.54 12.79 10.77
N GLY A 46 2.74 11.62 11.38
CA GLY A 46 1.76 10.97 12.25
C GLY A 46 1.32 11.80 13.45
N GLU A 47 2.16 12.72 13.95
CA GLU A 47 1.82 13.66 15.03
C GLU A 47 0.93 14.83 14.56
N LYS A 48 0.61 14.91 13.26
CA LYS A 48 -0.20 15.97 12.64
C LYS A 48 0.34 17.38 12.93
N PRO A 49 1.64 17.63 12.69
CA PRO A 49 2.23 18.94 12.97
C PRO A 49 1.61 20.01 12.06
N SER A 50 1.69 21.29 12.44
CA SER A 50 1.06 22.40 11.71
C SER A 50 1.51 22.56 10.25
N TRP A 51 2.66 22.00 9.86
CA TRP A 51 3.16 21.99 8.48
C TRP A 51 2.67 20.79 7.65
N ALA A 52 2.08 19.78 8.28
CA ALA A 52 1.43 18.63 7.67
C ALA A 52 0.15 18.25 8.44
N PRO A 53 -0.84 19.15 8.52
CA PRO A 53 -2.12 18.81 9.12
C PRO A 53 -2.82 17.78 8.23
N TRP A 54 -3.42 16.77 8.85
CA TRP A 54 -4.22 15.77 8.16
C TRP A 54 -5.26 15.16 9.10
N ASN A 55 -6.35 14.66 8.54
CA ASN A 55 -7.42 13.99 9.27
C ASN A 55 -8.05 12.88 8.42
N ALA A 56 -9.11 12.27 8.95
CA ALA A 56 -9.83 11.18 8.31
C ALA A 56 -10.55 11.58 7.01
N GLU A 57 -10.89 12.85 6.82
CA GLU A 57 -11.70 13.33 5.69
C GLU A 57 -10.86 13.76 4.48
N ASP A 58 -9.56 14.06 4.69
CA ASP A 58 -8.69 14.63 3.65
C ASP A 58 -7.48 13.76 3.27
N THR A 59 -7.32 12.58 3.89
CA THR A 59 -6.11 11.77 3.73
C THR A 59 -6.40 10.32 3.36
N LEU A 60 -5.64 9.82 2.37
CA LEU A 60 -5.62 8.44 1.90
C LEU A 60 -4.26 7.80 2.18
N PHE A 61 -4.27 6.67 2.88
CA PHE A 61 -3.08 5.86 3.15
C PHE A 61 -2.98 4.75 2.09
N ILE A 62 -1.93 4.77 1.28
CA ILE A 62 -1.75 3.82 0.18
C ILE A 62 -0.62 2.85 0.50
N THR A 63 -0.88 1.54 0.43
CA THR A 63 0.11 0.48 0.62
C THR A 63 0.17 -0.44 -0.59
N TRP A 64 1.33 -0.45 -1.26
CA TRP A 64 1.65 -1.41 -2.33
C TRP A 64 2.97 -2.12 -2.03
N ILE A 65 2.88 -3.32 -1.48
CA ILE A 65 4.01 -4.13 -1.01
C ILE A 65 3.74 -5.61 -1.30
N GLY A 66 4.78 -6.45 -1.23
CA GLY A 66 4.65 -7.91 -1.29
C GLY A 66 5.46 -8.58 -2.39
N ILE A 67 5.89 -7.85 -3.43
CA ILE A 67 6.67 -8.43 -4.53
C ILE A 67 7.99 -9.03 -3.99
N ASN A 68 8.68 -8.29 -3.11
CA ASN A 68 9.94 -8.77 -2.54
C ASN A 68 9.73 -9.83 -1.46
N ASP A 69 8.61 -9.81 -0.73
CA ASP A 69 8.22 -10.90 0.18
C ASP A 69 8.04 -12.20 -0.60
N CYS A 70 7.27 -12.17 -1.70
CA CYS A 70 7.08 -13.31 -2.59
C CYS A 70 8.38 -13.82 -3.24
N ALA A 71 9.41 -12.97 -3.36
CA ALA A 71 10.71 -13.37 -3.89
C ALA A 71 11.62 -14.04 -2.85
N ARG A 72 11.30 -13.93 -1.55
CA ARG A 72 12.15 -14.37 -0.42
C ARG A 72 11.49 -15.44 0.46
N LEU A 73 10.16 -15.47 0.49
CA LEU A 73 9.38 -16.35 1.33
C LEU A 73 8.95 -17.61 0.58
N GLU A 74 8.63 -18.64 1.36
CA GLU A 74 7.85 -19.78 0.91
C GLU A 74 6.36 -19.54 1.16
N ILE A 75 5.49 -20.17 0.36
CA ILE A 75 4.03 -20.01 0.43
C ILE A 75 3.47 -20.10 1.87
N PRO A 76 3.86 -21.07 2.72
CA PRO A 76 3.33 -21.16 4.08
C PRO A 76 3.65 -19.97 4.99
N ALA A 77 4.66 -19.16 4.66
CA ALA A 77 5.05 -17.98 5.43
C ALA A 77 4.30 -16.70 5.00
N VAL A 78 3.64 -16.70 3.83
CA VAL A 78 2.90 -15.54 3.30
C VAL A 78 1.83 -15.04 4.27
N PRO A 79 0.97 -15.89 4.88
CA PRO A 79 -0.02 -15.43 5.86
C PRO A 79 0.58 -14.63 7.03
N ASN A 80 1.73 -15.07 7.55
CA ASN A 80 2.39 -14.37 8.66
C ASN A 80 2.94 -13.00 8.22
N ALA A 81 3.53 -12.90 7.03
CA ALA A 81 4.00 -11.62 6.51
C ALA A 81 2.85 -10.64 6.29
N VAL A 82 1.70 -11.11 5.77
CA VAL A 82 0.52 -10.26 5.63
C VAL A 82 -0.05 -9.89 7.01
N GLU A 83 -0.01 -10.78 8.01
CA GLU A 83 -0.40 -10.42 9.39
C GLU A 83 0.47 -9.29 9.94
N GLU A 84 1.80 -9.37 9.79
CA GLU A 84 2.72 -8.30 10.19
C GLU A 84 2.42 -6.99 9.46
N LEU A 85 1.99 -7.04 8.20
CA LEU A 85 1.58 -5.83 7.48
C LEU A 85 0.38 -5.17 8.17
N PHE A 86 -0.59 -5.95 8.64
CA PHE A 86 -1.78 -5.44 9.31
C PHE A 86 -1.52 -4.97 10.74
N VAL A 87 -0.45 -5.41 11.40
CA VAL A 87 0.04 -4.76 12.63
C VAL A 87 0.41 -3.30 12.35
N GLU A 88 1.05 -3.03 11.22
CA GLU A 88 1.40 -1.67 10.83
C GLU A 88 0.17 -0.86 10.36
N GLN A 89 -0.79 -1.49 9.69
CA GLN A 89 -2.06 -0.83 9.36
C GLN A 89 -2.86 -0.45 10.62
N GLU A 90 -2.85 -1.30 11.65
CA GLU A 90 -3.44 -1.00 12.94
C GLU A 90 -2.76 0.22 13.59
N ALA A 91 -1.43 0.31 13.52
CA ALA A 91 -0.71 1.48 14.05
C ALA A 91 -1.09 2.78 13.32
N LEU A 92 -1.28 2.74 11.99
CA LEU A 92 -1.80 3.88 11.21
C LEU A 92 -3.24 4.23 11.62
N TYR A 93 -4.10 3.23 11.80
CA TYR A 93 -5.48 3.43 12.26
C TYR A 93 -5.52 4.09 13.65
N GLN A 94 -4.68 3.65 14.59
CA GLN A 94 -4.57 4.25 15.92
C GLN A 94 -4.05 5.70 15.87
N ALA A 95 -3.27 6.07 14.86
CA ALA A 95 -2.87 7.47 14.61
C ALA A 95 -3.99 8.34 13.99
N GLY A 96 -5.12 7.73 13.60
CA GLY A 96 -6.29 8.40 13.04
C GLY A 96 -6.50 8.18 11.54
N ALA A 97 -5.75 7.29 10.90
CA ALA A 97 -6.02 6.91 9.51
C ALA A 97 -7.39 6.23 9.39
N ARG A 98 -8.18 6.63 8.38
CA ARG A 98 -9.51 6.05 8.13
C ARG A 98 -9.75 5.64 6.68
N ASN A 99 -8.98 6.16 5.73
CA ASN A 99 -9.03 5.70 4.33
C ASN A 99 -7.76 4.95 3.98
N PHE A 100 -7.92 3.68 3.62
CA PHE A 100 -6.84 2.80 3.23
C PHE A 100 -7.05 2.33 1.79
N LEU A 101 -6.02 2.45 0.96
CA LEU A 101 -5.93 1.81 -0.34
C LEU A 101 -4.83 0.76 -0.31
N PHE A 102 -5.22 -0.49 -0.44
CA PHE A 102 -4.32 -1.60 -0.65
C PHE A 102 -4.21 -1.90 -2.14
N ILE A 103 -2.99 -2.18 -2.61
CA ILE A 103 -2.75 -2.60 -3.98
C ILE A 103 -2.18 -4.02 -3.96
N ASP A 104 -2.86 -4.93 -4.65
CA ASP A 104 -2.41 -6.32 -4.79
C ASP A 104 -1.12 -6.41 -5.63
N VAL A 105 -0.36 -7.51 -5.54
CA VAL A 105 0.86 -7.67 -6.35
C VAL A 105 0.50 -8.01 -7.81
N PRO A 106 1.24 -7.47 -8.79
CA PRO A 106 0.96 -7.76 -10.20
C PRO A 106 1.37 -9.20 -10.56
N PRO A 107 1.00 -9.72 -11.75
CA PRO A 107 1.40 -11.04 -12.23
C PRO A 107 2.90 -11.08 -12.56
N ILE A 108 3.75 -11.11 -11.54
CA ILE A 108 5.21 -11.06 -11.69
C ILE A 108 5.75 -12.21 -12.55
N HIS A 109 5.09 -13.37 -12.56
CA HIS A 109 5.40 -14.48 -13.47
C HIS A 109 5.34 -14.10 -14.97
N ARG A 110 4.70 -12.98 -15.32
CA ARG A 110 4.65 -12.44 -16.69
C ARG A 110 5.72 -11.37 -16.99
N SER A 111 6.50 -10.94 -15.99
CA SER A 111 7.63 -10.04 -16.22
C SER A 111 8.74 -10.76 -17.02
N PRO A 112 9.70 -10.05 -17.64
CA PRO A 112 10.79 -10.69 -18.38
C PRO A 112 11.59 -11.69 -17.52
N GLY A 113 11.85 -11.33 -16.26
CA GLY A 113 12.49 -12.21 -15.28
C GLY A 113 11.58 -13.36 -14.85
N GLY A 114 10.30 -13.07 -14.62
CA GLY A 114 9.30 -14.06 -14.23
C GLY A 114 9.09 -15.14 -15.29
N VAL A 115 9.00 -14.76 -16.57
CA VAL A 115 8.89 -15.72 -17.69
C VAL A 115 10.10 -16.63 -17.75
N SER A 116 11.31 -16.09 -17.51
CA SER A 116 12.53 -16.89 -17.44
C SER A 116 12.48 -17.88 -16.27
N PHE A 117 12.02 -17.44 -15.10
CA PHE A 117 11.96 -18.26 -13.90
C PHE A 117 10.86 -19.34 -13.95
N SER A 118 9.68 -19.00 -14.49
CA SER A 118 8.55 -19.91 -14.66
C SER A 118 8.86 -21.12 -15.56
N ARG A 119 9.84 -21.00 -16.47
CA ARG A 119 10.30 -22.14 -17.27
C ARG A 119 11.00 -23.22 -16.43
N LEU A 120 11.63 -22.82 -15.33
CA LEU A 120 12.33 -23.72 -14.40
C LEU A 120 11.45 -24.12 -13.21
N HIS A 121 10.54 -23.22 -12.80
CA HIS A 121 9.65 -23.40 -11.66
C HIS A 121 8.20 -23.07 -12.06
N PRO A 122 7.45 -24.04 -12.61
CA PRO A 122 6.09 -23.81 -13.10
C PRO A 122 5.15 -23.21 -12.05
N ASP A 123 5.38 -23.51 -10.77
CA ASP A 123 4.58 -23.01 -9.64
C ASP A 123 4.95 -21.59 -9.18
N PHE A 124 5.89 -20.90 -9.85
CA PHE A 124 6.33 -19.54 -9.49
C PHE A 124 5.18 -18.53 -9.39
N ARG A 125 4.13 -18.72 -10.21
CA ARG A 125 2.92 -17.89 -10.16
C ARG A 125 2.20 -17.98 -8.80
N ARG A 126 2.25 -19.15 -8.15
CA ARG A 126 1.36 -19.49 -7.04
C ARG A 126 1.55 -18.61 -5.82
N ILE A 127 2.78 -18.24 -5.49
CA ILE A 127 3.05 -17.41 -4.31
C ILE A 127 2.41 -16.02 -4.41
N TYR A 128 2.41 -15.42 -5.60
CA TYR A 128 1.76 -14.12 -5.85
C TYR A 128 0.23 -14.22 -5.75
N GLU A 129 -0.36 -15.33 -6.19
CA GLU A 129 -1.80 -15.56 -6.01
C GLU A 129 -2.16 -15.72 -4.53
N VAL A 130 -1.35 -16.47 -3.78
CA VAL A 130 -1.55 -16.66 -2.34
C VAL A 130 -1.42 -15.32 -1.61
N TRP A 131 -0.42 -14.51 -1.95
CA TRP A 131 -0.30 -13.14 -1.41
C TRP A 131 -1.58 -12.33 -1.65
N ASN A 132 -2.06 -12.28 -2.88
CA ASN A 132 -3.25 -11.50 -3.24
C ASN A 132 -4.53 -12.02 -2.56
N SER A 133 -4.71 -13.34 -2.43
CA SER A 133 -5.85 -13.90 -1.70
C SER A 133 -5.78 -13.60 -0.20
N THR A 134 -4.61 -13.80 0.41
CA THR A 134 -4.39 -13.53 1.84
C THR A 134 -4.57 -12.05 2.16
N LEU A 135 -4.03 -11.15 1.32
CA LEU A 135 -4.24 -9.71 1.46
C LEU A 135 -5.73 -9.36 1.46
N ARG A 136 -6.50 -9.87 0.48
CA ARG A 136 -7.94 -9.64 0.39
C ARG A 136 -8.69 -10.14 1.63
N GLU A 137 -8.39 -11.34 2.10
CA GLU A 137 -8.99 -11.92 3.30
C GLU A 137 -8.70 -11.06 4.54
N ARG A 138 -7.46 -10.58 4.68
CA ARG A 138 -7.06 -9.72 5.79
C ARG A 138 -7.69 -8.33 5.74
N ILE A 139 -7.89 -7.75 4.56
CA ILE A 139 -8.64 -6.49 4.40
C ILE A 139 -10.09 -6.66 4.90
N VAL A 140 -10.75 -7.77 4.56
CA VAL A 140 -12.12 -8.06 5.03
C VAL A 140 -12.15 -8.17 6.55
N GLN A 141 -11.20 -8.88 7.15
CA GLN A 141 -11.11 -9.03 8.60
C GLN A 141 -10.84 -7.69 9.30
N PHE A 142 -9.93 -6.88 8.75
CA PHE A 142 -9.61 -5.55 9.28
C PHE A 142 -10.84 -4.62 9.25
N THR A 143 -11.56 -4.59 8.13
CA THR A 143 -12.79 -3.79 7.99
C THR A 143 -13.89 -4.25 8.96
N ALA A 144 -13.97 -5.56 9.24
CA ALA A 144 -14.94 -6.08 10.20
C ALA A 144 -14.64 -5.67 11.65
N VAL A 145 -13.36 -5.44 11.98
CA VAL A 145 -12.92 -4.99 13.32
C VAL A 145 -13.01 -3.48 13.45
N HIS A 146 -12.86 -2.73 12.35
CA HIS A 146 -12.90 -1.26 12.32
C HIS A 146 -13.98 -0.76 11.36
N PRO A 147 -15.27 -0.81 11.76
CA PRO A 147 -16.39 -0.50 10.86
C PRO A 147 -16.43 0.95 10.36
N GLU A 148 -15.67 1.84 10.98
CA GLU A 148 -15.55 3.24 10.57
C GLU A 148 -14.58 3.44 9.40
N ILE A 149 -13.69 2.51 9.07
CA ILE A 149 -12.71 2.73 8.00
C ILE A 149 -13.33 2.52 6.62
N THR A 150 -12.77 3.19 5.62
CA THR A 150 -12.89 2.78 4.22
C THR A 150 -11.62 2.03 3.83
N ALA A 151 -11.75 0.74 3.48
CA ALA A 151 -10.65 -0.07 2.98
C ALA A 151 -10.92 -0.48 1.52
N LEU A 152 -10.10 0.02 0.61
CA LEU A 152 -10.18 -0.21 -0.82
C LEU A 152 -9.10 -1.21 -1.25
N LEU A 153 -9.42 -2.09 -2.19
CA LEU A 153 -8.47 -2.97 -2.84
C LEU A 153 -8.44 -2.67 -4.34
N PHE A 154 -7.33 -2.12 -4.82
CA PHE A 154 -7.06 -1.95 -6.24
C PHE A 154 -6.23 -3.12 -6.77
N SER A 155 -6.62 -3.66 -7.93
CA SER A 155 -5.91 -4.78 -8.54
C SER A 155 -4.88 -4.29 -9.57
N SER A 156 -3.61 -4.28 -9.15
CA SER A 156 -2.52 -4.15 -10.11
C SER A 156 -2.43 -5.41 -10.98
N TRP A 157 -2.89 -6.55 -10.47
CA TRP A 157 -2.94 -7.78 -11.24
C TRP A 157 -3.78 -7.63 -12.51
N ASP A 158 -4.98 -7.08 -12.39
CA ASP A 158 -5.89 -6.88 -13.52
C ASP A 158 -5.36 -5.81 -14.48
N THR A 159 -4.78 -4.73 -13.96
CA THR A 159 -4.14 -3.68 -14.76
C THR A 159 -3.07 -4.26 -15.68
N PHE A 160 -2.11 -4.99 -15.09
CA PHE A 160 -1.03 -5.61 -15.85
C PHE A 160 -1.56 -6.68 -16.80
N SER A 161 -2.50 -7.53 -16.35
CA SER A 161 -3.04 -8.58 -17.21
C SER A 161 -3.72 -8.01 -18.45
N ARG A 162 -4.57 -6.99 -18.29
CA ARG A 162 -5.26 -6.31 -19.39
C ARG A 162 -4.29 -5.70 -20.40
N VAL A 163 -3.26 -5.00 -19.93
CA VAL A 163 -2.25 -4.39 -20.82
C VAL A 163 -1.41 -5.47 -21.52
N LEU A 164 -1.01 -6.52 -20.81
CA LEU A 164 -0.16 -7.58 -21.37
C LEU A 164 -0.92 -8.53 -22.31
N ASP A 165 -2.24 -8.67 -22.16
CA ASP A 165 -3.10 -9.49 -23.03
C ASP A 165 -3.42 -8.79 -24.35
N ASP A 166 -3.51 -7.46 -24.36
CA ASP A 166 -3.73 -6.66 -25.57
C ASP A 166 -2.79 -5.45 -25.63
N PRO A 167 -1.46 -5.65 -25.78
CA PRO A 167 -0.49 -4.56 -25.72
C PRO A 167 -0.74 -3.50 -26.79
N VAL A 168 -1.24 -3.88 -27.97
CA VAL A 168 -1.44 -2.97 -29.10
C VAL A 168 -2.53 -1.95 -28.81
N SER A 169 -3.67 -2.36 -28.24
CA SER A 169 -4.72 -1.39 -27.89
C SER A 169 -4.30 -0.45 -26.76
N HIS A 170 -3.32 -0.85 -25.95
CA HIS A 170 -2.71 -0.04 -24.90
C HIS A 170 -1.49 0.76 -25.37
N GLY A 171 -1.25 0.78 -26.69
CA GLY A 171 -0.20 1.58 -27.32
C GLY A 171 1.21 1.00 -27.22
N PHE A 172 1.37 -0.27 -26.87
CA PHE A 172 2.65 -0.98 -26.80
C PHE A 172 2.84 -1.93 -27.99
N GLY A 173 4.09 -2.13 -28.42
CA GLY A 173 4.42 -3.19 -29.38
C GLY A 173 4.26 -4.59 -28.75
N PRO A 174 3.68 -5.57 -29.46
CA PRO A 174 3.47 -6.92 -28.93
C PRO A 174 4.77 -7.66 -28.58
N GLU A 175 5.87 -7.31 -29.22
CA GLU A 175 7.22 -7.81 -28.93
C GLU A 175 7.78 -7.34 -27.58
N HIS A 176 7.10 -6.40 -26.90
CA HIS A 176 7.54 -5.83 -25.63
C HIS A 176 6.92 -6.48 -24.38
N VAL A 177 5.94 -7.39 -24.55
CA VAL A 177 5.18 -8.03 -23.45
C VAL A 177 6.08 -8.68 -22.39
N SER A 178 7.18 -9.31 -22.78
CA SER A 178 8.14 -9.95 -21.87
C SER A 178 9.58 -9.53 -22.16
N ARG A 179 9.78 -8.33 -22.74
CA ARG A 179 11.10 -7.81 -23.13
C ARG A 179 11.65 -6.84 -22.09
N SER A 180 12.79 -7.19 -21.51
CA SER A 180 13.61 -6.28 -20.70
C SER A 180 14.13 -5.12 -21.54
N ARG A 181 14.22 -3.91 -20.97
CA ARG A 181 14.56 -2.66 -21.68
C ARG A 181 13.63 -2.41 -22.87
N GLY A 182 12.34 -2.73 -22.69
CA GLY A 182 11.28 -2.55 -23.66
C GLY A 182 10.36 -1.37 -23.31
N GLU A 183 9.26 -1.25 -24.04
CA GLU A 183 8.28 -0.21 -23.76
C GLU A 183 7.45 -0.46 -22.49
N ILE A 184 7.24 -1.72 -22.10
CA ILE A 184 6.47 -2.08 -20.91
C ILE A 184 7.37 -2.23 -19.68
N TRP A 185 8.57 -2.80 -19.85
CA TRP A 185 9.51 -3.11 -18.76
C TRP A 185 10.84 -2.39 -18.94
N VAL A 186 11.29 -1.65 -17.93
CA VAL A 186 12.61 -1.01 -17.97
C VAL A 186 13.74 -2.02 -17.77
N ASP A 187 13.50 -3.03 -16.94
CA ASP A 187 14.42 -4.15 -16.69
C ASP A 187 13.65 -5.48 -16.62
N ASN A 188 14.14 -6.46 -15.86
CA ASN A 188 13.52 -7.77 -15.76
C ASN A 188 12.29 -7.82 -14.83
N LEU A 189 11.96 -6.73 -14.14
CA LEU A 189 10.91 -6.70 -13.12
C LEU A 189 10.11 -5.39 -13.12
N HIS A 190 10.78 -4.26 -13.30
CA HIS A 190 10.16 -2.95 -13.09
C HIS A 190 9.44 -2.45 -14.35
N PRO A 191 8.22 -1.91 -14.22
CA PRO A 191 7.52 -1.30 -15.33
C PRO A 191 8.25 -0.03 -15.81
N SER A 192 8.10 0.27 -17.09
CA SER A 192 8.54 1.54 -17.65
C SER A 192 7.66 2.69 -17.15
N SER A 193 8.09 3.93 -17.40
CA SER A 193 7.25 5.10 -17.11
C SER A 193 5.93 5.08 -17.91
N LYS A 194 5.93 4.56 -19.14
CA LYS A 194 4.71 4.42 -19.96
C LYS A 194 3.74 3.38 -19.38
N MET A 195 4.25 2.32 -18.74
CA MET A 195 3.40 1.38 -18.01
C MET A 195 2.93 1.95 -16.66
N HIS A 196 3.75 2.77 -16.00
CA HIS A 196 3.33 3.53 -14.82
C HIS A 196 2.20 4.52 -15.10
N ASP A 197 2.13 5.09 -16.30
CA ASP A 197 1.02 5.94 -16.74
C ASP A 197 -0.31 5.15 -16.74
N TRP A 198 -0.34 3.93 -17.31
CA TRP A 198 -1.51 3.05 -17.25
C TRP A 198 -1.92 2.67 -15.83
N ILE A 199 -0.95 2.41 -14.95
CA ILE A 199 -1.23 2.15 -13.53
C ILE A 199 -1.90 3.38 -12.89
N ALA A 200 -1.37 4.58 -13.14
CA ALA A 200 -1.92 5.81 -12.60
C ALA A 200 -3.31 6.12 -13.15
N HIS A 201 -3.52 5.90 -14.46
CA HIS A 201 -4.82 6.02 -15.12
C HIS A 201 -5.88 5.18 -14.41
N ASP A 202 -5.60 3.89 -14.24
CA ASP A 202 -6.54 2.93 -13.66
C ASP A 202 -6.83 3.24 -12.19
N ILE A 203 -5.80 3.58 -11.40
CA ILE A 203 -5.97 3.99 -10.00
C ILE A 203 -6.85 5.25 -9.92
N ALA A 204 -6.63 6.23 -10.80
CA ALA A 204 -7.44 7.45 -10.82
C ALA A 204 -8.90 7.17 -11.17
N GLN A 205 -9.16 6.31 -12.16
CA GLN A 205 -10.52 5.88 -12.50
C GLN A 205 -11.18 5.13 -11.34
N PHE A 206 -10.44 4.21 -10.71
CA PHE A 206 -10.91 3.45 -9.57
C PHE A 206 -11.30 4.36 -8.40
N LEU A 207 -10.44 5.33 -8.04
CA LEU A 207 -10.70 6.27 -6.94
C LEU A 207 -11.85 7.22 -7.23
N LYS A 208 -11.99 7.71 -8.47
CA LYS A 208 -13.14 8.55 -8.89
C LYS A 208 -14.49 7.82 -8.79
N ALA A 209 -14.48 6.50 -8.83
CA ALA A 209 -15.68 5.67 -8.67
C ALA A 209 -16.05 5.39 -7.21
N GLN A 210 -15.22 5.78 -6.24
CA GLN A 210 -15.50 5.58 -4.81
C GLN A 210 -16.21 6.79 -4.19
N SER A 211 -17.02 6.51 -3.18
CA SER A 211 -17.59 7.56 -2.33
C SER A 211 -16.51 8.18 -1.45
N ALA A 212 -16.60 9.49 -1.19
CA ALA A 212 -15.77 10.15 -0.20
C ALA A 212 -16.10 9.65 1.21
N TYR A 213 -15.10 9.68 2.10
CA TYR A 213 -15.28 9.38 3.51
C TYR A 213 -16.26 10.37 4.16
N PRO A 214 -17.28 9.90 4.90
CA PRO A 214 -18.25 10.78 5.52
C PRO A 214 -17.60 11.54 6.71
N PRO A 215 -18.00 12.80 6.96
CA PRO A 215 -17.58 13.50 8.17
C PRO A 215 -18.00 12.75 9.42
N LEU A 216 -17.15 12.73 10.46
CA LEU A 216 -17.56 12.19 11.75
C LEU A 216 -18.66 13.07 12.33
N THR A 217 -19.76 12.46 12.78
CA THR A 217 -20.74 13.17 13.61
C THR A 217 -20.12 13.50 14.97
N THR A 218 -20.43 14.66 15.54
CA THR A 218 -19.89 15.15 16.83
C THR A 218 -19.89 14.11 17.96
N GLU A 219 -20.90 13.24 18.03
CA GLU A 219 -20.96 12.15 19.04
C GLU A 219 -19.88 11.08 18.88
N ALA A 220 -19.43 10.80 17.65
CA ALA A 220 -18.39 9.81 17.37
C ALA A 220 -17.00 10.38 17.70
N GLU A 221 -16.79 11.68 17.49
CA GLU A 221 -15.57 12.39 17.90
C GLU A 221 -15.43 12.40 19.43
N GLU A 222 -16.50 12.71 20.16
CA GLU A 222 -16.50 12.72 21.63
C GLU A 222 -16.22 11.32 22.22
N GLN A 223 -16.75 10.26 21.60
CA GLN A 223 -16.48 8.88 22.01
C GLN A 223 -15.04 8.43 21.70
N ALA A 224 -14.49 8.83 20.56
CA ALA A 224 -13.10 8.54 20.21
C ALA A 224 -12.13 9.23 21.17
N VAL A 225 -12.32 10.53 21.44
CA VAL A 225 -11.51 11.30 22.41
C VAL A 225 -11.61 10.69 23.81
N SER A 226 -12.83 10.35 24.26
CA SER A 226 -13.04 9.69 25.56
C SER A 226 -12.34 8.33 25.65
N TRP A 227 -12.32 7.57 24.56
CA TRP A 227 -11.65 6.28 24.51
C TRP A 227 -10.11 6.42 24.61
N PHE A 228 -9.52 7.39 23.89
CA PHE A 228 -8.09 7.69 23.96
C PHE A 228 -7.65 8.16 25.36
N ASP A 229 -8.39 9.09 25.97
CA ASP A 229 -8.11 9.56 27.34
C ASP A 229 -8.16 8.41 28.38
N SER A 230 -9.08 7.46 28.18
CA SER A 230 -9.22 6.29 29.07
C SER A 230 -8.08 5.27 28.95
N ARG A 231 -7.28 5.32 27.88
CA ARG A 231 -6.10 4.47 27.68
C ARG A 231 -4.84 5.08 28.28
N GLU A 232 -4.64 6.40 28.15
CA GLU A 232 -3.53 7.08 28.84
C GLU A 232 -3.62 6.92 30.36
N HIS A 233 -4.82 6.92 30.94
CA HIS A 233 -5.01 6.67 32.38
C HIS A 233 -4.76 5.21 32.80
N ARG A 234 -4.76 4.25 31.86
CA ARG A 234 -4.58 2.81 32.15
C ARG A 234 -3.12 2.36 32.08
N PHE A 235 -2.26 3.11 31.41
CA PHE A 235 -0.83 2.84 31.36
C PHE A 235 -0.10 4.03 31.99
N GLY A 236 0.02 3.99 33.33
CA GLY A 236 0.74 5.00 34.09
C GLY A 236 2.19 5.17 33.62
N LYS A 237 2.71 6.40 33.76
CA LYS A 237 4.10 6.77 33.45
C LYS A 237 5.10 5.76 34.03
N PRO A 238 6.24 5.51 33.37
CA PRO A 238 7.30 4.69 33.96
C PRO A 238 7.81 5.37 35.25
N ASP A 239 7.91 4.58 36.33
CA ASP A 239 8.52 5.00 37.59
C ASP A 239 9.96 5.47 37.34
N GLU A 240 10.24 6.75 37.61
CA GLU A 240 11.60 7.26 37.80
C GLU A 240 12.13 6.70 39.14
N GLY A 241 12.69 5.50 39.08
CA GLY A 241 13.33 4.82 40.20
C GLY A 241 14.71 5.40 40.53
N MET A 242 14.76 6.09 41.67
CA MET A 242 15.87 6.34 42.60
C MET A 242 17.31 6.11 42.12
N ALA A 243 18.07 7.21 42.10
CA ALA A 243 19.49 7.19 42.42
C ALA A 243 19.69 6.72 43.88
N SER A 244 20.59 5.78 44.10
CA SER A 244 21.15 5.49 45.43
C SER A 244 22.67 5.57 45.36
N GLU A 245 23.24 6.45 46.17
CA GLU A 245 24.63 6.46 46.59
C GLU A 245 24.97 5.17 47.34
N HIS A 246 26.06 4.50 46.94
CA HIS A 246 27.17 4.00 47.76
C HIS A 246 28.21 3.31 46.89
#